data_AF-A0AAJ0PC08-F1
#
_entry.id   AF-A0AAJ0PC08-F1
#
_cell.length_a   1.000
_cell.length_b   1.000
_cell.length_c   1.000
_cell.angle_alpha   90.00
_cell.angle_beta   90.00
_cell.angle_gamma   90.00
#
_symmetry.space_group_name_H-M   'P 1'
#
loop_
_entity.id
_entity.type
_entity.pdbx_description
1 polymer ?
#
loop_
_entity_poly.entity_id
_entity_poly.type
_entity_poly.pdbx_seq_one_letter_code
_entity_poly.pdbx_strand_id
1 'polypeptide(L)'
;MGRKLATVRRAQGLSQHQLAQDICSQPMISHIENGTYIPNAILLAKLCERLNMPLEQALLSHYPEIDQQPEFNQQIKQLCNAHDYRGMLDYLDTTGLAEHLELATDLQTYYYYHGIAVFQELHTTTDSLRELQMALDYTFTPRQQVLTPTEILILSSISFIKSTPHTNQTDFEHVLAIVNAGRFTHYDENINILFYLYSLALYQDHHFQKAFAIANQGIDWLSNHDSHYMLADLFLLVAKTATALNDPQAATAASLKSDTLAEIFNQSRYHF
;
A
#
# COMPACT_ATOMS: atom_id res chain seq x y z
N MET A 1 2.92 -1.80 -18.05
CA MET A 1 2.60 -2.96 -17.19
C MET A 1 1.95 -4.12 -17.96
N GLY A 2 0.68 -4.02 -18.41
CA GLY A 2 0.00 -5.08 -19.19
C GLY A 2 0.75 -5.55 -20.44
N ARG A 3 1.28 -4.60 -21.24
CA ARG A 3 2.14 -4.91 -22.39
C ARG A 3 3.47 -5.56 -22.00
N LYS A 4 4.04 -5.25 -20.82
CA LYS A 4 5.29 -5.86 -20.30
C LYS A 4 5.04 -7.33 -19.96
N LEU A 5 3.94 -7.63 -19.25
CA LEU A 5 3.47 -9.00 -18.98
C LEU A 5 3.27 -9.80 -20.28
N ALA A 6 2.61 -9.20 -21.29
CA ALA A 6 2.39 -9.84 -22.58
C ALA A 6 3.69 -10.20 -23.31
N THR A 7 4.67 -9.28 -23.30
CA THR A 7 5.98 -9.50 -23.91
C THR A 7 6.73 -10.64 -23.23
N VAL A 8 6.78 -10.65 -21.89
CA VAL A 8 7.48 -11.69 -21.12
C VAL A 8 6.79 -13.05 -21.26
N ARG A 9 5.45 -13.11 -21.18
CA ARG A 9 4.67 -14.33 -21.41
C ARG A 9 4.99 -14.94 -22.78
N ARG A 10 4.98 -14.13 -23.84
CA ARG A 10 5.28 -14.58 -25.21
C ARG A 10 6.73 -15.05 -25.35
N ALA A 11 7.68 -14.35 -24.72
CA ALA A 11 9.08 -14.76 -24.71
C ALA A 11 9.29 -16.13 -24.03
N GLN A 12 8.45 -16.47 -23.04
CA GLN A 12 8.45 -17.76 -22.35
C GLN A 12 7.59 -18.83 -23.04
N GLY A 13 6.95 -18.53 -24.17
CA GLY A 13 6.11 -19.48 -24.92
C GLY A 13 4.79 -19.86 -24.22
N LEU A 14 4.39 -19.15 -23.17
CA LEU A 14 3.17 -19.43 -22.42
C LEU A 14 1.94 -18.90 -23.17
N SER A 15 0.86 -19.68 -23.24
CA SER A 15 -0.45 -19.19 -23.65
C SER A 15 -1.11 -18.36 -22.53
N GLN A 16 -2.07 -17.50 -22.88
CA GLN A 16 -2.84 -16.76 -21.86
C GLN A 16 -3.60 -17.70 -20.92
N HIS A 17 -4.03 -18.88 -21.41
CA HIS A 17 -4.65 -19.91 -20.58
C HIS A 17 -3.66 -20.48 -19.55
N GLN A 18 -2.42 -20.77 -19.96
CA GLN A 18 -1.39 -21.29 -19.05
C GLN A 18 -0.97 -20.24 -18.01
N LEU A 19 -0.91 -18.96 -18.39
CA LEU A 19 -0.65 -17.88 -17.43
C LEU A 19 -1.83 -17.71 -16.45
N ALA A 20 -3.08 -17.88 -16.92
CA ALA A 20 -4.28 -17.74 -16.12
C ALA A 20 -4.51 -18.89 -15.11
N GLN A 21 -3.96 -20.08 -15.38
CA GLN A 21 -4.21 -21.29 -14.61
C GLN A 21 -4.05 -21.06 -13.11
N ASP A 22 -5.07 -21.40 -12.33
CA ASP A 22 -5.13 -21.27 -10.87
C ASP A 22 -4.91 -19.83 -10.33
N ILE A 23 -4.95 -18.82 -11.21
CA ILE A 23 -4.84 -17.39 -10.88
C ILE A 23 -6.14 -16.65 -11.21
N CYS A 24 -6.59 -16.73 -12.46
CA CYS A 24 -7.76 -16.01 -12.96
C CYS A 24 -8.29 -16.65 -14.26
N SER A 25 -9.20 -15.98 -14.95
CA SER A 25 -9.71 -16.45 -16.24
C SER A 25 -8.82 -15.98 -17.42
N GLN A 26 -8.72 -16.78 -18.48
CA GLN A 26 -7.97 -16.40 -19.69
C GLN A 26 -8.45 -15.06 -20.30
N PRO A 27 -9.76 -14.74 -20.36
CA PRO A 27 -10.23 -13.44 -20.80
C PRO A 27 -9.71 -12.28 -19.92
N MET A 28 -9.54 -12.52 -18.62
CA MET A 28 -8.96 -11.53 -17.70
C MET A 28 -7.50 -11.24 -18.05
N ILE A 29 -6.68 -12.26 -18.34
CA ILE A 29 -5.31 -12.07 -18.87
C ILE A 29 -5.32 -11.25 -20.16
N SER A 30 -6.24 -11.54 -21.09
CA SER A 30 -6.36 -10.77 -22.33
C SER A 30 -6.64 -9.28 -22.06
N HIS A 31 -7.56 -8.98 -21.14
CA HIS A 31 -7.82 -7.59 -20.76
C HIS A 31 -6.64 -6.92 -20.04
N ILE A 32 -5.89 -7.67 -19.22
CA ILE A 32 -4.66 -7.19 -18.57
C ILE A 32 -3.61 -6.83 -19.62
N GLU A 33 -3.36 -7.73 -20.57
CA GLU A 33 -2.33 -7.54 -21.60
C GLU A 33 -2.64 -6.39 -22.56
N ASN A 34 -3.93 -6.18 -22.84
CA ASN A 34 -4.41 -5.08 -23.69
C ASN A 34 -4.61 -3.77 -22.93
N GLY A 35 -4.40 -3.76 -21.60
CA GLY A 35 -4.55 -2.57 -20.76
C GLY A 35 -6.00 -2.14 -20.53
N THR A 36 -6.97 -2.99 -20.83
CA THR A 36 -8.41 -2.72 -20.64
C THR A 36 -8.91 -3.18 -19.27
N TYR A 37 -8.09 -3.91 -18.51
CA TYR A 37 -8.33 -4.30 -17.14
C TYR A 37 -7.01 -4.24 -16.38
N ILE A 38 -7.04 -3.78 -15.14
CA ILE A 38 -5.82 -3.62 -14.37
C ILE A 38 -5.89 -4.48 -13.11
N PRO A 39 -4.97 -5.45 -12.96
CA PRO A 39 -5.08 -6.47 -11.92
C PRO A 39 -4.79 -5.88 -10.55
N ASN A 40 -5.50 -6.37 -9.53
CA ASN A 40 -5.17 -6.03 -8.15
C ASN A 40 -3.80 -6.59 -7.74
N ALA A 41 -3.25 -6.12 -6.61
CA ALA A 41 -1.90 -6.46 -6.18
C ALA A 41 -1.67 -7.98 -6.04
N ILE A 42 -2.66 -8.72 -5.54
CA ILE A 42 -2.60 -10.19 -5.39
C ILE A 42 -2.55 -10.88 -6.76
N LEU A 43 -3.45 -10.47 -7.67
CA LEU A 43 -3.49 -10.99 -9.03
C LEU A 43 -2.19 -10.65 -9.77
N LEU A 44 -1.66 -9.45 -9.60
CA LEU A 44 -0.41 -9.03 -10.18
C LEU A 44 0.78 -9.82 -9.65
N ALA A 45 0.89 -9.98 -8.33
CA ALA A 45 1.97 -10.74 -7.71
C ALA A 45 2.03 -12.17 -8.24
N LYS A 46 0.87 -12.86 -8.28
CA LYS A 46 0.77 -14.22 -8.85
C LYS A 46 1.17 -14.30 -10.32
N LEU A 47 0.85 -13.26 -11.12
CA LEU A 47 1.24 -13.21 -12.53
C LEU A 47 2.74 -12.93 -12.71
N CYS A 48 3.31 -12.03 -11.91
CA CYS A 48 4.73 -11.74 -11.91
C CYS A 48 5.56 -12.95 -11.46
N GLU A 49 5.13 -13.64 -10.40
CA GLU A 49 5.72 -14.89 -9.93
C GLU A 49 5.73 -15.95 -11.03
N ARG A 50 4.59 -16.18 -11.71
CA ARG A 50 4.51 -17.15 -12.81
C ARG A 50 5.45 -16.83 -13.97
N LEU A 51 5.63 -15.55 -14.24
CA LEU A 51 6.47 -15.06 -15.32
C LEU A 51 7.92 -14.87 -14.88
N ASN A 52 8.28 -15.26 -13.65
CA ASN A 52 9.59 -15.05 -13.06
C ASN A 52 10.08 -13.59 -13.25
N MET A 53 9.14 -12.65 -13.10
CA MET A 53 9.37 -11.22 -13.22
C MET A 53 9.51 -10.63 -11.81
N PRO A 54 10.54 -9.81 -11.54
CA PRO A 54 10.58 -9.06 -10.30
C PRO A 54 9.34 -8.17 -10.22
N LEU A 55 8.62 -8.28 -9.11
CA LEU A 55 7.59 -7.31 -8.75
C LEU A 55 8.33 -6.05 -8.26
N GLU A 56 8.60 -5.14 -9.18
CA GLU A 56 9.30 -3.90 -8.87
C GLU A 56 8.30 -2.94 -8.20
N GLN A 57 8.09 -3.12 -6.89
CA GLN A 57 7.34 -2.19 -6.04
C GLN A 57 7.96 -2.11 -4.66
N ALA A 58 8.34 -0.91 -4.24
CA ALA A 58 8.53 -0.62 -2.84
C ALA A 58 7.15 -0.30 -2.24
N LEU A 59 6.75 -1.03 -1.20
CA LEU A 59 5.49 -0.79 -0.48
C LEU A 59 5.54 0.53 0.30
N LEU A 60 6.74 0.94 0.70
CA LEU A 60 7.05 2.13 1.49
C LEU A 60 8.11 2.96 0.76
N SER A 61 8.13 4.28 0.96
CA SER A 61 9.21 5.14 0.45
C SER A 61 10.52 4.81 1.16
N HIS A 62 10.47 4.76 2.50
CA HIS A 62 11.55 4.26 3.34
C HIS A 62 10.99 3.11 4.20
N TYR A 63 11.72 2.02 4.32
CA TYR A 63 11.34 0.93 5.20
C TYR A 63 11.71 1.30 6.63
N PRO A 64 10.79 1.26 7.62
CA PRO A 64 11.16 1.31 9.03
C PRO A 64 12.24 0.25 9.32
N GLU A 65 13.34 0.68 9.90
CA GLU A 65 14.52 -0.14 10.19
C GLU A 65 14.67 -0.36 11.70
N ILE A 66 15.43 -1.38 12.05
CA ILE A 66 15.94 -1.63 13.39
C ILE A 66 17.44 -1.32 13.37
N ASP A 67 17.86 -0.30 14.11
CA ASP A 67 19.21 0.31 14.00
C ASP A 67 20.36 -0.69 14.15
N GLN A 68 20.21 -1.68 15.02
CA GLN A 68 21.25 -2.67 15.32
C GLN A 68 21.03 -4.03 14.63
N GLN A 69 20.15 -4.09 13.62
CA GLN A 69 19.82 -5.34 12.91
C GLN A 69 19.89 -5.17 11.38
N PRO A 70 21.09 -4.98 10.80
CA PRO A 70 21.23 -4.77 9.36
C PRO A 70 20.78 -5.97 8.51
N GLU A 71 20.98 -7.19 9.01
CA GLU A 71 20.51 -8.42 8.33
C GLU A 71 18.98 -8.46 8.27
N PHE A 72 18.32 -8.06 9.36
CA PHE A 72 16.86 -7.91 9.40
C PHE A 72 16.38 -6.84 8.41
N ASN A 73 16.99 -5.65 8.42
CA ASN A 73 16.59 -4.56 7.53
C ASN A 73 16.71 -4.97 6.07
N GLN A 74 17.80 -5.65 5.71
CA GLN A 74 17.99 -6.18 4.37
C GLN A 74 16.95 -7.24 4.01
N GLN A 75 16.71 -8.21 4.89
CA GLN A 75 15.79 -9.32 4.62
C GLN A 75 14.34 -8.82 4.51
N ILE A 76 13.88 -7.98 5.43
CA ILE A 76 12.52 -7.41 5.40
C ILE A 76 12.32 -6.56 4.16
N LYS A 77 13.29 -5.73 3.78
CA LYS A 77 13.21 -4.95 2.54
C LYS A 77 13.06 -5.85 1.30
N GLN A 78 13.80 -6.96 1.23
CA GLN A 78 13.68 -7.91 0.15
C GLN A 78 12.29 -8.57 0.10
N LEU A 79 11.78 -9.02 1.25
CA LEU A 79 10.47 -9.66 1.37
C LEU A 79 9.33 -8.70 1.03
N CYS A 80 9.38 -7.46 1.52
CA CYS A 80 8.44 -6.40 1.18
C CYS A 80 8.41 -6.14 -0.34
N ASN A 81 9.58 -5.96 -0.96
CA ASN A 81 9.65 -5.71 -2.40
C ASN A 81 9.12 -6.92 -3.21
N ALA A 82 9.40 -8.14 -2.76
CA ALA A 82 8.89 -9.37 -3.36
C ALA A 82 7.40 -9.63 -3.09
N HIS A 83 6.77 -8.87 -2.17
CA HIS A 83 5.43 -9.14 -1.64
C HIS A 83 5.30 -10.56 -1.04
N ASP A 84 6.40 -11.08 -0.50
CA ASP A 84 6.47 -12.40 0.11
C ASP A 84 6.06 -12.32 1.59
N TYR A 85 4.76 -12.12 1.83
CA TYR A 85 4.21 -12.00 3.18
C TYR A 85 4.27 -13.32 3.94
N ARG A 86 4.17 -14.46 3.24
CA ARG A 86 4.39 -15.78 3.83
C ARG A 86 5.82 -15.92 4.33
N GLY A 87 6.82 -15.63 3.49
CA GLY A 87 8.23 -15.64 3.87
C GLY A 87 8.55 -14.62 4.94
N MET A 88 7.83 -13.49 4.99
CA MET A 88 7.92 -12.52 6.08
C MET A 88 7.42 -13.08 7.41
N LEU A 89 6.28 -13.75 7.45
CA LEU A 89 5.81 -14.42 8.67
C LEU A 89 6.81 -15.51 9.10
N ASP A 90 7.24 -16.36 8.17
CA ASP A 90 8.22 -17.42 8.47
C ASP A 90 9.51 -16.82 9.04
N TYR A 91 10.02 -15.73 8.44
CA TYR A 91 11.23 -15.05 8.92
C TYR A 91 11.04 -14.41 10.31
N LEU A 92 9.93 -13.71 10.52
CA LEU A 92 9.66 -13.02 11.79
C LEU A 92 9.41 -14.01 12.93
N ASP A 93 8.68 -15.10 12.68
CA ASP A 93 8.31 -16.08 13.69
C ASP A 93 9.46 -17.04 14.05
N THR A 94 10.34 -17.38 13.09
CA THR A 94 11.41 -18.36 13.33
C THR A 94 12.69 -17.76 13.91
N THR A 95 12.93 -16.47 13.74
CA THR A 95 14.15 -15.81 14.22
C THR A 95 14.17 -15.60 15.73
N GLY A 96 13.01 -15.63 16.41
CA GLY A 96 12.90 -15.26 17.82
C GLY A 96 13.36 -13.81 18.08
N LEU A 97 13.40 -12.97 17.04
CA LEU A 97 14.02 -11.65 17.10
C LEU A 97 13.35 -10.76 18.14
N ALA A 98 12.02 -10.79 18.23
CA ALA A 98 11.26 -9.97 19.18
C ALA A 98 11.69 -10.16 20.65
N GLU A 99 12.11 -11.37 21.04
CA GLU A 99 12.57 -11.68 22.40
C GLU A 99 13.89 -10.98 22.77
N HIS A 100 14.63 -10.51 21.76
CA HIS A 100 15.95 -9.89 21.89
C HIS A 100 15.93 -8.38 21.64
N LEU A 101 14.77 -7.80 21.27
CA LEU A 101 14.62 -6.36 21.05
C LEU A 101 14.27 -5.67 22.38
N GLU A 102 15.08 -4.69 22.77
CA GLU A 102 14.87 -3.92 24.02
C GLU A 102 14.24 -2.55 23.76
N LEU A 103 14.47 -1.96 22.58
CA LEU A 103 13.96 -0.63 22.25
C LEU A 103 12.50 -0.72 21.80
N ALA A 104 11.68 0.17 22.35
CA ALA A 104 10.28 0.28 22.00
C ALA A 104 10.06 0.58 20.51
N THR A 105 10.96 1.36 19.89
CA THR A 105 10.93 1.65 18.44
C THR A 105 11.22 0.41 17.60
N ASP A 106 12.10 -0.48 18.07
CA ASP A 106 12.44 -1.70 17.35
C ASP A 106 11.27 -2.70 17.41
N LEU A 107 10.64 -2.81 18.59
CA LEU A 107 9.44 -3.62 18.78
C LEU A 107 8.25 -3.07 17.97
N GLN A 108 8.09 -1.75 17.90
CA GLN A 108 7.12 -1.12 17.00
C GLN A 108 7.36 -1.55 15.54
N THR A 109 8.60 -1.45 15.05
CA THR A 109 8.95 -1.82 13.68
C THR A 109 8.68 -3.31 13.42
N TYR A 110 9.09 -4.19 14.34
CA TYR A 110 8.86 -5.64 14.22
C TYR A 110 7.35 -5.96 14.10
N TYR A 111 6.55 -5.49 15.05
CA TYR A 111 5.11 -5.79 15.07
C TYR A 111 4.32 -5.07 13.98
N TYR A 112 4.83 -3.95 13.48
CA TYR A 112 4.28 -3.33 12.27
C TYR A 112 4.37 -4.29 11.07
N TYR A 113 5.56 -4.81 10.77
CA TYR A 113 5.72 -5.74 9.64
C TYR A 113 4.94 -7.04 9.86
N HIS A 114 4.96 -7.58 11.08
CA HIS A 114 4.20 -8.78 11.42
C HIS A 114 2.70 -8.57 11.19
N GLY A 115 2.13 -7.49 11.73
CA GLY A 115 0.71 -7.17 11.58
C GLY A 115 0.28 -6.93 10.13
N ILE A 116 1.14 -6.32 9.31
CA ILE A 116 0.89 -6.18 7.86
C ILE A 116 0.95 -7.56 7.17
N ALA A 117 1.95 -8.39 7.48
CA ALA A 117 2.08 -9.71 6.88
C ALA A 117 0.89 -10.63 7.24
N VAL A 118 0.43 -10.60 8.49
CA VAL A 118 -0.79 -11.32 8.94
C VAL A 118 -2.01 -10.88 8.13
N PHE A 119 -2.19 -9.58 7.92
CA PHE A 119 -3.31 -9.06 7.13
C PHE A 119 -3.27 -9.56 5.68
N GLN A 120 -2.09 -9.49 5.07
CA GLN A 120 -1.90 -9.76 3.64
C GLN A 120 -1.90 -11.26 3.32
N GLU A 121 -1.33 -12.10 4.19
CA GLU A 121 -1.18 -13.54 3.97
C GLU A 121 -2.35 -14.34 4.54
N LEU A 122 -2.73 -14.07 5.80
CA LEU A 122 -3.72 -14.89 6.52
C LEU A 122 -5.14 -14.33 6.39
N HIS A 123 -5.27 -13.08 5.94
CA HIS A 123 -6.54 -12.37 5.81
C HIS A 123 -7.35 -12.31 7.12
N THR A 124 -6.68 -12.40 8.27
CA THR A 124 -7.32 -12.28 9.59
C THR A 124 -7.24 -10.85 10.10
N THR A 125 -8.32 -10.09 9.91
CA THR A 125 -8.46 -8.71 10.41
C THR A 125 -8.19 -8.61 11.91
N THR A 126 -8.72 -9.54 12.71
CA THR A 126 -8.59 -9.52 14.17
C THR A 126 -7.14 -9.66 14.62
N ASP A 127 -6.39 -10.62 14.06
CA ASP A 127 -5.00 -10.85 14.49
C ASP A 127 -4.09 -9.72 14.01
N SER A 128 -4.27 -9.27 12.76
CA SER A 128 -3.53 -8.12 12.25
C SER A 128 -3.76 -6.87 13.11
N LEU A 129 -5.00 -6.56 13.47
CA LEU A 129 -5.31 -5.42 14.33
C LEU A 129 -4.69 -5.57 15.71
N ARG A 130 -4.63 -6.79 16.26
CA ARG A 130 -3.96 -7.05 17.54
C ARG A 130 -2.46 -6.75 17.45
N GLU A 131 -1.78 -7.23 16.41
CA GLU A 131 -0.35 -7.00 16.19
C GLU A 131 -0.05 -5.52 15.93
N LEU A 132 -0.83 -4.85 15.08
CA LEU A 132 -0.65 -3.43 14.79
C LEU A 132 -0.97 -2.54 16.01
N GLN A 133 -1.95 -2.91 16.82
CA GLN A 133 -2.22 -2.20 18.08
C GLN A 133 -1.05 -2.38 19.05
N MET A 134 -0.48 -3.58 19.14
CA MET A 134 0.71 -3.82 19.95
C MET A 134 1.91 -3.02 19.45
N ALA A 135 2.13 -2.94 18.13
CA ALA A 135 3.15 -2.07 17.52
C ALA A 135 2.97 -0.60 17.91
N LEU A 136 1.73 -0.13 17.94
CA LEU A 136 1.39 1.24 18.33
C LEU A 136 1.68 1.48 19.82
N ASP A 137 1.24 0.57 20.70
CA ASP A 137 1.32 0.71 22.16
C ASP A 137 2.75 0.82 22.70
N TYR A 138 3.77 0.38 21.95
CA TYR A 138 5.17 0.56 22.34
C TYR A 138 5.63 2.03 22.35
N THR A 139 5.05 2.89 21.51
CA THR A 139 5.54 4.27 21.32
C THR A 139 4.46 5.32 21.52
N PHE A 140 3.20 4.96 21.23
CA PHE A 140 2.07 5.87 21.29
C PHE A 140 1.52 6.01 22.70
N THR A 141 1.15 7.24 23.06
CA THR A 141 0.34 7.51 24.25
C THR A 141 -0.95 8.27 23.92
N PRO A 142 -2.09 8.01 24.58
CA PRO A 142 -3.37 8.67 24.23
C PRO A 142 -3.38 10.20 24.37
N ARG A 143 -2.43 10.78 25.11
CA ARG A 143 -2.30 12.24 25.30
C ARG A 143 -1.28 12.87 24.36
N GLN A 144 -0.66 12.08 23.49
CA GLN A 144 0.39 12.51 22.59
C GLN A 144 -0.17 13.52 21.58
N GLN A 145 0.49 14.68 21.54
CA GLN A 145 0.11 15.77 20.65
C GLN A 145 0.85 15.72 19.32
N VAL A 146 1.99 15.01 19.25
CA VAL A 146 2.91 14.95 18.10
C VAL A 146 3.23 13.49 17.81
N LEU A 147 2.96 13.03 16.60
CA LEU A 147 3.20 11.64 16.19
C LEU A 147 4.54 11.44 15.47
N THR A 148 5.08 10.23 15.52
CA THR A 148 6.13 9.79 14.60
C THR A 148 5.52 9.40 13.24
N PRO A 149 6.30 9.42 12.14
CA PRO A 149 5.82 8.90 10.87
C PRO A 149 5.35 7.44 10.95
N THR A 150 6.05 6.61 11.73
CA THR A 150 5.68 5.20 11.94
C THR A 150 4.35 5.05 12.67
N GLU A 151 4.06 5.89 13.68
CA GLU A 151 2.75 5.91 14.33
C GLU A 151 1.63 6.32 13.37
N ILE A 152 1.88 7.30 12.48
CA ILE A 152 0.91 7.70 11.44
C ILE A 152 0.68 6.55 10.46
N LEU A 153 1.73 5.86 10.03
CA LEU A 153 1.68 4.68 9.15
C LEU A 153 0.85 3.55 9.79
N ILE A 154 1.09 3.23 11.06
CA ILE A 154 0.35 2.20 11.80
C ILE A 154 -1.11 2.60 11.99
N LEU A 155 -1.38 3.83 12.44
CA LEU A 155 -2.75 4.32 12.65
C LEU A 155 -3.56 4.35 11.34
N SER A 156 -2.93 4.75 10.23
CA SER A 156 -3.56 4.73 8.90
C SER A 156 -3.88 3.30 8.46
N SER A 157 -2.98 2.35 8.73
CA SER A 157 -3.18 0.92 8.42
C SER A 157 -4.30 0.32 9.26
N ILE A 158 -4.32 0.58 10.58
CA ILE A 158 -5.40 0.17 11.49
C ILE A 158 -6.75 0.72 11.02
N SER A 159 -6.80 2.01 10.67
CA SER A 159 -8.02 2.68 10.19
C SER A 159 -8.55 2.02 8.91
N PHE A 160 -7.66 1.66 7.99
CA PHE A 160 -8.00 0.95 6.77
C PHE A 160 -8.55 -0.45 7.03
N ILE A 161 -7.85 -1.24 7.85
CA ILE A 161 -8.25 -2.62 8.16
C ILE A 161 -9.60 -2.68 8.87
N LYS A 162 -9.89 -1.72 9.76
CA LYS A 162 -11.21 -1.57 10.42
C LYS A 162 -12.32 -1.11 9.48
N SER A 163 -11.99 -0.55 8.31
CA SER A 163 -12.96 0.05 7.39
C SER A 163 -13.70 -0.96 6.50
N THR A 164 -13.61 -2.25 6.81
CA THR A 164 -14.30 -3.33 6.08
C THR A 164 -15.36 -3.96 6.99
N PRO A 165 -16.68 -3.96 6.64
CA PRO A 165 -17.26 -3.61 5.34
C PRO A 165 -17.62 -2.12 5.18
N HIS A 166 -17.61 -1.32 6.24
CA HIS A 166 -17.97 0.11 6.19
C HIS A 166 -16.84 0.97 6.74
N THR A 167 -16.62 2.12 6.12
CA THR A 167 -15.51 3.01 6.48
C THR A 167 -15.78 3.68 7.83
N ASN A 168 -14.93 3.41 8.83
CA ASN A 168 -14.89 4.24 10.04
C ASN A 168 -14.10 5.51 9.74
N GLN A 169 -14.82 6.55 9.32
CA GLN A 169 -14.21 7.84 8.95
C GLN A 169 -13.55 8.53 10.15
N THR A 170 -14.01 8.28 11.38
CA THR A 170 -13.52 8.95 12.60
C THR A 170 -12.04 8.69 12.85
N ASP A 171 -11.60 7.44 12.68
CA ASP A 171 -10.20 7.06 12.93
C ASP A 171 -9.28 7.75 11.90
N PHE A 172 -9.67 7.75 10.64
CA PHE A 172 -8.95 8.47 9.58
C PHE A 172 -8.95 9.99 9.78
N GLU A 173 -10.09 10.59 10.15
CA GLU A 173 -10.21 12.03 10.39
C GLU A 173 -9.33 12.50 11.55
N HIS A 174 -9.18 11.67 12.59
CA HIS A 174 -8.29 11.96 13.69
C HIS A 174 -6.83 12.03 13.24
N VAL A 175 -6.36 11.04 12.47
CA VAL A 175 -5.00 11.04 11.93
C VAL A 175 -4.80 12.21 10.96
N LEU A 176 -5.76 12.46 10.07
CA LEU A 176 -5.74 13.57 9.11
C LEU A 176 -5.65 14.94 9.80
N ALA A 177 -6.36 15.13 10.92
CA ALA A 177 -6.28 16.36 11.69
C ALA A 177 -4.91 16.57 12.35
N ILE A 178 -4.22 15.50 12.74
CA ILE A 178 -2.84 15.58 13.25
C ILE A 178 -1.88 15.97 12.11
N VAL A 179 -1.97 15.29 10.96
CA VAL A 179 -1.12 15.56 9.79
C VAL A 179 -1.31 16.98 9.26
N ASN A 180 -2.56 17.42 9.05
CA ASN A 180 -2.86 18.78 8.59
C ASN A 180 -2.40 19.87 9.56
N ALA A 181 -2.33 19.57 10.86
CA ALA A 181 -1.83 20.50 11.86
C ALA A 181 -0.29 20.53 11.95
N GLY A 182 0.42 19.75 11.12
CA GLY A 182 1.88 19.63 11.19
C GLY A 182 2.37 18.99 12.49
N ARG A 183 1.53 18.20 13.15
CA ARG A 183 1.81 17.62 14.47
C ARG A 183 2.50 16.27 14.37
N PHE A 184 3.67 16.27 13.73
CA PHE A 184 4.54 15.10 13.60
C PHE A 184 6.02 15.48 13.76
N THR A 185 6.87 14.53 14.12
CA THR A 185 8.27 14.82 14.48
C THR A 185 9.13 15.29 13.31
N HIS A 186 8.91 14.73 12.12
CA HIS A 186 9.54 15.14 10.86
C HIS A 186 8.70 14.63 9.68
N TYR A 187 8.84 15.25 8.51
CA TYR A 187 8.20 14.73 7.31
C TYR A 187 8.96 13.48 6.82
N ASP A 188 8.22 12.42 6.58
CA ASP A 188 8.64 11.21 5.90
C ASP A 188 7.55 10.87 4.88
N GLU A 189 7.95 10.46 3.67
CA GLU A 189 7.00 10.23 2.59
C GLU A 189 5.98 9.12 2.90
N ASN A 190 6.25 8.20 3.85
CA ASN A 190 5.27 7.20 4.25
C ASN A 190 4.02 7.79 4.90
N ILE A 191 4.08 9.03 5.41
CA ILE A 191 2.89 9.77 5.88
C ILE A 191 1.84 9.89 4.76
N ASN A 192 2.28 9.93 3.50
CA ASN A 192 1.40 10.07 2.34
C ASN A 192 0.43 8.91 2.17
N ILE A 193 0.75 7.74 2.75
CA ILE A 193 -0.12 6.55 2.73
C ILE A 193 -1.50 6.83 3.35
N LEU A 194 -1.59 7.78 4.29
CA LEU A 194 -2.84 8.19 4.93
C LEU A 194 -3.89 8.62 3.91
N PHE A 195 -3.51 9.52 2.99
CA PHE A 195 -4.42 10.06 1.97
C PHE A 195 -4.89 8.95 1.03
N TYR A 196 -3.97 8.07 0.66
CA TYR A 196 -4.26 6.94 -0.21
C TYR A 196 -5.22 5.95 0.44
N LEU A 197 -4.90 5.44 1.63
CA LEU A 197 -5.72 4.47 2.36
C LEU A 197 -7.09 5.05 2.71
N TYR A 198 -7.15 6.32 3.11
CA TYR A 198 -8.42 6.94 3.45
C TYR A 198 -9.31 7.13 2.21
N SER A 199 -8.76 7.68 1.12
CA SER A 199 -9.51 7.84 -0.14
C SER A 199 -9.95 6.48 -0.69
N LEU A 200 -9.11 5.45 -0.55
CA LEU A 200 -9.42 4.11 -1.00
C LEU A 200 -10.58 3.50 -0.20
N ALA A 201 -10.52 3.54 1.13
CA ALA A 201 -11.59 3.02 1.98
C ALA A 201 -12.93 3.70 1.64
N LEU A 202 -12.91 5.03 1.52
CA LEU A 202 -14.08 5.81 1.10
C LEU A 202 -14.59 5.39 -0.29
N TYR A 203 -13.69 5.16 -1.25
CA TYR A 203 -14.07 4.69 -2.59
C TYR A 203 -14.72 3.30 -2.57
N GLN A 204 -14.14 2.37 -1.81
CA GLN A 204 -14.66 1.00 -1.63
C GLN A 204 -16.04 0.98 -0.97
N ASP A 205 -16.28 1.90 -0.04
CA ASP A 205 -17.57 2.11 0.62
C ASP A 205 -18.45 3.14 -0.10
N HIS A 206 -18.20 3.40 -1.39
CA HIS A 206 -19.00 4.25 -2.29
C HIS A 206 -19.18 5.73 -1.89
N HIS A 207 -18.35 6.24 -0.97
CA HIS A 207 -18.30 7.66 -0.58
C HIS A 207 -17.49 8.50 -1.59
N PHE A 208 -17.86 8.44 -2.87
CA PHE A 208 -17.04 8.93 -3.98
C PHE A 208 -16.67 10.41 -3.90
N GLN A 209 -17.59 11.28 -3.45
CA GLN A 209 -17.32 12.71 -3.34
C GLN A 209 -16.24 13.01 -2.29
N LYS A 210 -16.28 12.32 -1.15
CA LYS A 210 -15.27 12.47 -0.10
C LYS A 210 -13.95 11.82 -0.49
N ALA A 211 -14.00 10.64 -1.11
CA ALA A 211 -12.81 9.98 -1.66
C ALA A 211 -12.08 10.91 -2.66
N PHE A 212 -12.82 11.52 -3.60
CA PHE A 212 -12.27 12.50 -4.54
C PHE A 212 -11.59 13.68 -3.81
N ALA A 213 -12.24 14.22 -2.77
CA ALA A 213 -11.68 15.33 -2.00
C ALA A 213 -10.39 14.94 -1.26
N ILE A 214 -10.38 13.79 -0.58
CA ILE A 214 -9.19 13.30 0.15
C ILE A 214 -8.04 12.99 -0.80
N ALA A 215 -8.31 12.40 -1.97
CA ALA A 215 -7.27 12.13 -2.96
C ALA A 215 -6.63 13.41 -3.50
N ASN A 216 -7.43 14.45 -3.80
CA ASN A 216 -6.90 15.74 -4.23
C ASN A 216 -6.15 16.47 -3.12
N GLN A 217 -6.65 16.41 -1.87
CA GLN A 217 -5.92 16.94 -0.71
C GLN A 217 -4.55 16.25 -0.56
N GLY A 218 -4.48 14.94 -0.78
CA GLY A 218 -3.22 14.20 -0.83
C GLY A 218 -2.31 14.73 -1.94
N ILE A 219 -2.80 14.86 -3.17
CA ILE A 219 -2.00 15.39 -4.29
C ILE A 219 -1.40 16.77 -3.96
N ASP A 220 -2.19 17.66 -3.37
CA ASP A 220 -1.72 18.99 -2.94
C ASP A 220 -0.67 18.87 -1.82
N TRP A 221 -0.91 18.00 -0.82
CA TRP A 221 0.04 17.73 0.26
C TRP A 221 1.39 17.23 -0.27
N LEU A 222 1.37 16.22 -1.13
CA LEU A 222 2.58 15.63 -1.72
C LEU A 222 3.34 16.66 -2.55
N SER A 223 2.63 17.47 -3.33
CA SER A 223 3.23 18.53 -4.16
C SER A 223 3.92 19.61 -3.31
N ASN A 224 3.34 19.95 -2.14
CA ASN A 224 3.95 20.91 -1.22
C ASN A 224 5.16 20.37 -0.45
N HIS A 225 5.38 19.04 -0.47
CA HIS A 225 6.50 18.37 0.18
C HIS A 225 7.48 17.77 -0.85
N ASP A 226 7.40 18.19 -2.11
CA ASP A 226 8.26 17.71 -3.22
C ASP A 226 8.30 16.17 -3.35
N SER A 227 7.20 15.49 -3.01
CA SER A 227 7.12 14.04 -2.95
C SER A 227 6.46 13.44 -4.18
N HIS A 228 7.01 12.31 -4.63
CA HIS A 228 6.48 11.54 -5.77
C HIS A 228 5.92 10.18 -5.34
N TYR A 229 6.18 9.75 -4.10
CA TYR A 229 5.64 8.53 -3.53
C TYR A 229 4.11 8.64 -3.34
N MET A 230 3.34 7.65 -3.80
CA MET A 230 1.85 7.62 -3.86
C MET A 230 1.18 8.59 -4.82
N LEU A 231 1.93 9.45 -5.53
CA LEU A 231 1.32 10.49 -6.37
C LEU A 231 0.55 9.90 -7.56
N ALA A 232 1.11 8.90 -8.23
CA ALA A 232 0.44 8.21 -9.33
C ALA A 232 -0.83 7.46 -8.87
N ASP A 233 -0.78 6.85 -7.68
CA ASP A 233 -1.90 6.12 -7.08
C ASP A 233 -3.04 7.05 -6.64
N LEU A 234 -2.72 8.23 -6.11
CA LEU A 234 -3.71 9.25 -5.78
C LEU A 234 -4.39 9.80 -7.05
N PHE A 235 -3.65 10.06 -8.13
CA PHE A 235 -4.25 10.45 -9.40
C PHE A 235 -5.16 9.34 -9.97
N LEU A 236 -4.82 8.07 -9.77
CA LEU A 236 -5.69 6.97 -10.14
C LEU A 236 -6.99 6.96 -9.32
N LEU A 237 -6.92 7.21 -8.02
CA LEU A 237 -8.11 7.33 -7.17
C LEU A 237 -8.98 8.53 -7.58
N VAL A 238 -8.37 9.67 -7.94
CA VAL A 238 -9.09 10.81 -8.55
C VAL A 238 -9.78 10.38 -9.84
N ALA A 239 -9.11 9.63 -10.72
CA ALA A 239 -9.70 9.18 -11.98
C ALA A 239 -10.92 8.26 -11.76
N LYS A 240 -10.80 7.30 -10.82
CA LYS A 240 -11.87 6.35 -10.48
C LYS A 240 -13.06 7.05 -9.82
N THR A 241 -12.79 7.92 -8.85
CA THR A 241 -13.84 8.69 -8.17
C THR A 241 -14.54 9.66 -9.12
N ALA A 242 -13.80 10.35 -10.00
CA ALA A 242 -14.38 11.19 -11.05
C ALA A 242 -15.28 10.40 -12.02
N THR A 243 -14.85 9.19 -12.41
CA THR A 243 -15.67 8.28 -13.23
C THR A 243 -16.99 7.95 -12.52
N ALA A 244 -16.92 7.57 -11.24
CA ALA A 244 -18.11 7.27 -10.43
C ALA A 244 -19.03 8.49 -10.21
N LEU A 245 -18.47 9.70 -10.22
CA LEU A 245 -19.20 10.97 -10.12
C LEU A 245 -19.71 11.50 -11.47
N ASN A 246 -19.53 10.76 -12.57
CA ASN A 246 -19.88 11.16 -13.94
C ASN A 246 -19.17 12.45 -14.41
N ASP A 247 -17.91 12.64 -14.03
CA ASP A 247 -17.02 13.68 -14.54
C ASP A 247 -15.94 13.06 -15.45
N PRO A 248 -16.25 12.83 -16.74
CA PRO A 248 -15.32 12.16 -17.66
C PRO A 248 -14.10 13.04 -17.99
N GLN A 249 -14.22 14.37 -17.88
CA GLN A 249 -13.12 15.28 -18.16
C GLN A 249 -12.06 15.17 -17.05
N ALA A 250 -12.48 15.25 -15.78
CA ALA A 250 -11.58 15.06 -14.65
C ALA A 250 -11.00 13.64 -14.63
N ALA A 251 -11.82 12.63 -14.94
CA ALA A 251 -11.37 11.24 -14.99
C ALA A 251 -10.23 11.02 -16.00
N THR A 252 -10.41 11.52 -17.22
CA THR A 252 -9.42 11.40 -18.30
C THR A 252 -8.14 12.15 -17.96
N ALA A 253 -8.26 13.39 -17.44
CA ALA A 253 -7.11 14.20 -17.07
C ALA A 253 -6.28 13.56 -15.94
N ALA A 254 -6.95 13.03 -14.91
CA ALA A 254 -6.29 12.36 -13.79
C ALA A 254 -5.66 11.03 -14.21
N SER A 255 -6.32 10.25 -15.07
CA SER A 255 -5.76 9.00 -15.59
C SER A 255 -4.46 9.25 -16.38
N LEU A 256 -4.45 10.26 -17.25
CA LEU A 256 -3.25 10.60 -18.02
C LEU A 256 -2.08 11.00 -17.12
N LYS A 257 -2.34 11.79 -16.07
CA LYS A 257 -1.31 12.15 -15.07
C LYS A 257 -0.80 10.93 -14.33
N SER A 258 -1.69 10.06 -13.86
CA SER A 258 -1.34 8.81 -13.20
C SER A 258 -0.43 7.94 -14.09
N ASP A 259 -0.83 7.73 -15.35
CA ASP A 259 -0.07 6.92 -16.30
C ASP A 259 1.31 7.52 -16.59
N THR A 260 1.37 8.85 -16.78
CA THR A 260 2.63 9.58 -17.05
C THR A 260 3.61 9.49 -15.88
N LEU A 261 3.13 9.69 -14.64
CA LEU A 261 3.96 9.63 -13.45
C LEU A 261 4.45 8.20 -13.18
N ALA A 262 3.59 7.20 -13.35
CA ALA A 262 3.97 5.80 -13.21
C ALA A 262 5.07 5.40 -14.21
N GLU A 263 5.00 5.92 -15.45
CA GLU A 263 6.04 5.71 -16.45
C GLU A 263 7.37 6.41 -16.07
N ILE A 264 7.32 7.68 -15.69
CA ILE A 264 8.52 8.48 -15.36
C ILE A 264 9.27 7.88 -14.16
N PHE A 265 8.55 7.47 -13.11
CA PHE A 265 9.14 7.01 -11.86
C PHE A 265 9.29 5.49 -11.76
N ASN A 266 9.02 4.74 -12.85
CA ASN A 266 9.00 3.28 -12.86
C ASN A 266 8.16 2.66 -11.73
N GLN A 267 7.07 3.33 -11.34
CA GLN A 267 6.16 2.84 -10.30
C GLN A 267 5.19 1.81 -10.92
N SER A 268 5.16 0.59 -10.40
CA SER A 268 4.09 -0.35 -10.75
C SER A 268 2.84 0.01 -9.95
N ARG A 269 1.70 0.10 -10.63
CA ARG A 269 0.46 0.66 -10.10
C ARG A 269 -0.22 -0.28 -9.10
N TYR A 270 -0.82 0.28 -8.06
CA TYR A 270 -1.78 -0.44 -7.23
C TYR A 270 -3.20 -0.27 -7.80
N HIS A 271 -3.96 -1.37 -7.92
CA HIS A 271 -5.34 -1.34 -8.42
C HIS A 271 -6.28 -2.09 -7.48
N PHE A 272 -7.46 -1.49 -7.26
CA PHE A 272 -8.60 -2.07 -6.54
C PHE A 272 -9.79 -2.23 -7.46
#